data_AF-A0A6A0ADN7-F1
#
_entry.id   AF-A0A6A0ADN7-F1
#
_cell.length_a   1.000
_cell.length_b   1.000
_cell.length_c   1.000
_cell.angle_alpha   90.00
_cell.angle_beta   90.00
_cell.angle_gamma   90.00
#
_symmetry.space_group_name_H-M   'P 1'
#
loop_
_entity.id
_entity.type
_entity.pdbx_description
1 polymer ?
#
loop_
_entity_poly.entity_id
_entity_poly.type
_entity_poly.pdbx_seq_one_letter_code
_entity_poly.pdbx_strand_id
1 'polypeptide(L)' 'MLILRVLVQSLFGKDVTFIAAGPYNSAFVTSDGELFVAGANDSSQLGVKASQLPGGGE' A
#
# COMPACT_ATOMS: atom_id res chain seq x y z
N MET A 1 -24.93 8.75 -3.27
CA MET A 1 -23.59 8.27 -2.88
C MET A 1 -22.58 9.30 -3.36
N LEU A 2 -21.99 10.08 -2.45
CA LEU A 2 -20.94 11.05 -2.79
C LEU A 2 -19.60 10.30 -2.80
N ILE A 3 -18.85 10.43 -3.89
CA ILE A 3 -17.48 9.91 -3.96
C ILE A 3 -16.55 11.06 -3.57
N LEU A 4 -15.99 10.98 -2.35
CA LEU A 4 -14.94 11.89 -1.90
C LEU A 4 -13.59 11.37 -2.39
N ARG A 5 -12.81 12.26 -3.01
CA ARG A 5 -11.44 11.95 -3.42
C ARG A 5 -10.49 12.46 -2.35
N VAL A 6 -9.65 11.59 -1.83
CA VAL A 6 -8.61 11.92 -0.85
C VAL A 6 -7.25 11.66 -1.49
N LEU A 7 -6.35 12.65 -1.44
CA LEU A 7 -4.97 12.47 -1.86
C LEU A 7 -4.19 11.75 -0.75
N VAL A 8 -3.62 10.61 -1.08
CA VAL A 8 -2.65 9.92 -0.22
C VAL A 8 -1.30 10.60 -0.39
N GLN A 9 -0.88 11.39 0.60
CA GLN A 9 0.32 12.23 0.51
C GLN A 9 1.60 11.43 0.22
N SER A 10 1.72 10.20 0.74
CA SER A 10 2.89 9.34 0.47
C SER A 10 3.00 8.87 -0.99
N LEU A 11 1.90 8.96 -1.76
CA LEU A 11 1.89 8.66 -3.20
C LEU A 11 1.86 9.93 -4.06
N PHE A 12 1.96 11.12 -3.46
CA PHE A 12 1.97 12.36 -4.23
C PHE A 12 3.22 12.44 -5.12
N GLY A 13 3.02 12.76 -6.40
CA GLY A 13 4.08 12.81 -7.40
C GLY A 13 4.58 11.45 -7.88
N LYS A 14 4.05 10.34 -7.36
CA LYS A 14 4.31 9.00 -7.88
C LYS A 14 3.39 8.73 -9.07
N ASP A 15 3.99 8.39 -10.20
CA ASP A 15 3.26 8.01 -11.42
C ASP A 15 2.80 6.54 -11.31
N VAL A 16 1.65 6.33 -10.67
CA VAL A 16 1.08 5.00 -10.43
C VAL A 16 0.40 4.48 -11.70
N THR A 17 0.88 3.35 -12.21
CA THR A 17 0.42 2.72 -13.46
C THR A 17 -0.46 1.48 -13.23
N PHE A 18 -0.32 0.80 -12.09
CA PHE A 18 -1.18 -0.33 -11.72
C PHE A 18 -1.64 -0.23 -10.27
N ILE A 19 -2.89 -0.66 -10.03
CA ILE A 19 -3.49 -0.74 -8.71
C ILE A 19 -4.16 -2.10 -8.50
N ALA A 20 -4.11 -2.61 -7.27
CA ALA A 20 -4.90 -3.75 -6.83
C ALA A 20 -5.37 -3.51 -5.40
N ALA A 21 -6.59 -3.94 -5.07
CA ALA A 21 -7.14 -3.85 -3.72
C ALA A 21 -7.72 -5.20 -3.30
N GLY A 22 -7.26 -5.70 -2.16
CA GLY A 22 -7.84 -6.84 -1.47
C GLY A 22 -8.78 -6.39 -0.34
N PRO A 23 -9.32 -7.35 0.43
CA PRO A 23 -10.20 -7.03 1.56
C PRO A 23 -9.55 -6.18 2.66
N TYR A 24 -8.23 -6.30 2.83
CA TYR A 24 -7.47 -5.65 3.92
C TYR A 24 -6.19 -4.96 3.47
N ASN A 25 -5.89 -4.93 2.18
CA ASN A 25 -4.68 -4.32 1.65
C ASN A 25 -4.92 -3.67 0.29
N SER A 26 -4.01 -2.77 -0.09
CA SER A 26 -3.95 -2.16 -1.42
C SER A 26 -2.51 -2.09 -1.88
N ALA A 27 -2.30 -2.30 -3.17
CA ALA A 27 -1.00 -2.29 -3.82
C ALA A 27 -1.00 -1.32 -5.00
N PHE A 28 0.13 -0.64 -5.19
CA PHE A 28 0.35 0.39 -6.20
C PHE A 28 1.71 0.16 -6.85
N VAL A 29 1.75 0.10 -8.19
CA VAL A 29 3.01 0.02 -8.95
C VAL A 29 3.21 1.31 -9.71
N THR A 30 4.40 1.89 -9.60
CA THR A 30 4.78 3.11 -10.30
C THR A 30 5.44 2.81 -11.65
N SER A 31 5.50 3.81 -12.54
CA SER A 31 6.12 3.66 -13.87
C SER A 31 7.63 3.38 -13.82
N ASP A 32 8.31 3.73 -12.73
CA ASP A 32 9.72 3.38 -12.46
C ASP A 32 9.88 2.01 -11.77
N GLY A 33 8.79 1.28 -11.52
CA GLY A 33 8.80 -0.10 -11.04
C GLY A 33 8.82 -0.26 -9.51
N GLU A 34 8.60 0.81 -8.74
CA GLU A 34 8.43 0.70 -7.29
C GLU A 34 7.06 0.09 -6.95
N LEU A 35 7.05 -0.80 -5.95
CA LEU A 35 5.83 -1.40 -5.40
C LEU A 35 5.57 -0.85 -4.00
N PHE A 36 4.39 -0.24 -3.81
CA PHE A 36 3.89 0.20 -2.51
C PHE A 36 2.73 -0.69 -2.10
N VAL A 37 2.75 -1.20 -0.87
CA VAL A 37 1.64 -1.97 -0.29
C VAL A 37 1.29 -1.39 1.07
N ALA A 38 0.00 -1.18 1.30
CA ALA A 38 -0.53 -0.67 2.56
C ALA A 38 -1.73 -1.49 3.03
N GLY A 39 -1.93 -1.58 4.34
CA GLY A 39 -3.02 -2.33 4.95
C GLY A 39 -2.54 -3.25 6.07
N ALA A 40 -3.33 -4.30 6.34
CA ALA A 40 -3.00 -5.32 7.34
C ALA A 40 -1.76 -6.13 6.92
N ASN A 41 -1.00 -6.60 7.92
CA ASN A 41 0.17 -7.44 7.69
C ASN A 41 0.24 -8.69 8.59
N ASP A 42 -0.86 -9.05 9.25
CA ASP A 42 -0.91 -10.17 10.21
C ASP A 42 -0.54 -11.52 9.57
N SER A 43 -0.72 -11.66 8.25
CA SER A 43 -0.29 -12.83 7.48
C SER A 43 0.81 -12.49 6.47
N SER A 44 1.61 -11.45 6.72
CA SER A 44 2.67 -10.98 5.82
C SER A 44 2.16 -10.54 4.43
N GLN A 45 0.92 -10.06 4.33
CA GLN A 45 0.30 -9.66 3.06
C GLN A 45 0.95 -8.43 2.40
N LEU A 46 1.79 -7.69 3.12
CA LEU A 46 2.58 -6.57 2.57
C LEU A 46 3.86 -7.03 1.86
N GLY A 47 4.14 -8.34 1.83
CA GLY A 47 5.36 -8.90 1.24
C GLY A 47 6.58 -8.88 2.17
N VAL A 48 6.39 -8.49 3.44
CA VAL A 48 7.40 -8.48 4.49
C VAL A 48 6.85 -9.09 5.77
N LYS A 49 7.71 -9.69 6.58
CA LYS A 49 7.34 -10.19 7.91
C LYS A 49 7.08 -9.01 8.85
N ALA A 50 6.21 -9.24 9.84
CA ALA A 50 5.90 -8.24 10.85
C ALA A 50 7.13 -7.78 11.65
N SER A 51 8.12 -8.65 11.84
CA SER A 51 9.41 -8.32 12.47
C SER A 51 10.30 -7.37 11.66
N GLN A 52 9.98 -7.13 10.38
CA GLN A 52 10.69 -6.20 9.51
C GLN A 52 10.00 -4.82 9.49
N LEU A 53 8.81 -4.69 10.07
CA LEU A 53 8.11 -3.41 10.14
C LEU A 53 8.67 -2.54 11.28
N PRO A 54 8.74 -1.21 11.08
CA PRO A 54 9.10 -0.29 12.15
C PRO A 54 8.10 -0.42 13.32
N GLY A 55 8.61 -0.59 14.54
CA GLY A 55 7.79 -0.74 15.74
C GLY A 55 7.63 -2.18 16.23
N GLY A 56 8.03 -3.18 15.42
CA GLY A 56 7.88 -4.60 15.76
C GLY A 56 6.41 -5.00 15.73
N GLY A 57 6.02 -5.76 14.71
CA GLY A 57 4.65 -6.23 14.56
C GLY A 57 4.06 -6.77 15.87
N GLU A 58 2.82 -6.40 16.14
CA GLU A 58 2.07 -6.95 17.27
C GLU A 58 2.08 -8.49 17.27
#